data_AF-A0A2V7E3F7-F1
#
_entry.id   AF-A0A2V7E3F7-F1
#
_cell.length_a   1.000
_cell.length_b   1.000
_cell.length_c   1.000
_cell.angle_alpha   90.00
_cell.angle_beta   90.00
_cell.angle_gamma   90.00
#
_symmetry.space_group_name_H-M   'P 1'
#
loop_
_entity.id
_entity.type
_entity.pdbx_description
1 polymer ?
#
loop_
_entity_poly.entity_id
_entity_poly.type
_entity_poly.pdbx_seq_one_letter_code
_entity_poly.pdbx_strand_id
1 'polypeptide(L)'
;ALIELAGEKTPRGRTARLCENPQVQDAVGRADAILNAGRAYRTAMVTELWNTVAAGDETTLEQRARCRLAAVHATDCAREAMDLMYRHGGSTSYRRESRLAECWR
;
A
#
# COMPACT_ATOMS: atom_id res chain seq x y z
N ALA A 1 10.59 4.48 2.00
CA ALA A 1 10.22 5.91 1.92
C ALA A 1 9.84 6.49 3.28
N LEU A 2 8.61 6.33 3.81
CA LEU A 2 8.26 6.94 5.11
C LEU A 2 9.09 6.37 6.26
N ILE A 3 9.28 5.05 6.34
CA ILE A 3 10.06 4.40 7.41
C ILE A 3 11.50 4.95 7.44
N GLU A 4 12.15 5.04 6.28
CA GLU A 4 13.49 5.63 6.13
C GLU A 4 13.49 7.09 6.59
N LEU A 5 12.56 7.91 6.08
CA LEU A 5 12.42 9.30 6.48
C LEU A 5 12.19 9.44 7.99
N ALA A 6 11.34 8.59 8.56
CA ALA A 6 10.99 8.63 9.98
C ALA A 6 12.16 8.25 10.87
N GLY A 7 12.99 7.31 10.40
CA GLY A 7 14.22 6.90 11.04
C GLY A 7 15.29 7.98 11.03
N GLU A 8 15.21 9.00 10.17
CA GLU A 8 16.19 10.09 10.07
C GLU A 8 15.69 11.40 10.69
N LYS A 9 14.42 11.73 10.45
CA LYS A 9 13.83 13.06 10.69
C LYS A 9 13.45 13.29 12.15
N THR A 10 13.93 14.40 12.71
CA THR A 10 13.35 15.03 13.91
C THR A 10 12.45 16.19 13.47
N PRO A 11 11.12 16.15 13.72
CA PRO A 11 10.22 17.23 13.34
C PRO A 11 10.58 18.57 14.01
N ARG A 12 10.38 19.68 13.31
CA ARG A 12 10.64 21.02 13.85
C ARG A 12 9.83 21.24 15.14
N GLY A 13 10.49 21.71 16.19
CA GLY A 13 9.85 21.93 17.49
C GLY A 13 9.61 20.66 18.31
N ARG A 14 10.17 19.51 17.91
CA ARG A 14 10.18 18.26 18.67
C ARG A 14 11.62 17.83 18.96
N THR A 15 11.80 17.09 20.05
CA THR A 15 13.08 16.47 20.43
C THR A 15 13.17 15.01 19.96
N ALA A 16 12.04 14.30 20.00
CA ALA A 16 11.93 12.92 19.54
C ALA A 16 11.92 12.83 18.00
N ARG A 17 12.50 11.75 17.47
CA ARG A 17 12.49 11.41 16.05
C ARG A 17 11.08 11.05 15.61
N LEU A 18 10.82 11.17 14.32
CA LEU A 18 9.51 10.88 13.75
C LEU A 18 9.12 9.39 13.92
N CYS A 19 10.09 8.47 13.91
CA CYS A 19 9.84 7.05 14.19
C CYS A 19 9.38 6.75 15.64
N GLU A 20 9.63 7.66 16.58
CA GLU A 20 9.20 7.54 17.98
C GLU A 20 7.76 8.04 18.19
N ASN A 21 7.12 8.61 17.16
CA ASN A 21 5.74 9.05 17.23
C ASN A 21 4.78 7.84 17.10
N PRO A 22 3.94 7.53 18.11
CA PRO A 22 3.01 6.40 18.04
C PRO A 22 2.00 6.47 16.90
N GLN A 23 1.59 7.67 16.49
CA GLN A 23 0.67 7.84 15.35
C GLN A 23 1.34 7.47 14.02
N VAL A 24 2.65 7.69 13.89
CA VAL A 24 3.41 7.26 12.71
C VAL A 24 3.54 5.75 12.68
N GLN A 25 3.77 5.11 13.83
CA GLN A 25 3.85 3.66 13.95
C GLN A 25 2.51 2.98 13.60
N ASP A 26 1.40 3.49 14.13
CA ASP A 26 0.05 3.02 13.78
C ASP A 26 -0.23 3.18 12.28
N ALA A 27 0.08 4.34 11.70
CA ALA A 27 -0.10 4.56 10.27
C ALA A 27 0.71 3.58 9.42
N VAL A 28 1.98 3.32 9.78
CA VAL A 28 2.83 2.31 9.12
C VAL A 28 2.21 0.92 9.20
N GLY A 29 1.76 0.51 10.39
CA GLY A 29 1.11 -0.79 10.57
C GLY A 29 -0.18 -0.93 9.75
N ARG A 30 -1.03 0.10 9.72
CA ARG A 30 -2.25 0.11 8.89
C ARG A 30 -1.95 0.05 7.41
N ALA A 31 -1.00 0.85 6.94
CA ALA A 31 -0.62 0.87 5.53
C ALA A 31 -0.06 -0.49 5.09
N ASP A 32 0.75 -1.14 5.92
CA ASP A 32 1.25 -2.48 5.65
C ASP A 32 0.10 -3.50 5.56
N ALA A 33 -0.82 -3.49 6.53
CA ALA A 33 -1.97 -4.39 6.54
C ALA A 33 -2.86 -4.21 5.29
N ILE A 34 -3.18 -2.96 4.92
CA ILE A 34 -4.01 -2.64 3.74
C ILE A 34 -3.32 -3.11 2.45
N LEU A 35 -2.03 -2.79 2.29
CA LEU A 35 -1.28 -3.17 1.10
C LEU A 35 -1.20 -4.69 0.95
N ASN A 36 -0.96 -5.41 2.06
CA ASN A 36 -0.89 -6.86 2.08
C ASN A 36 -2.26 -7.52 1.84
N ALA A 37 -3.35 -6.96 2.37
CA ALA A 37 -4.70 -7.45 2.10
C ALA A 37 -5.04 -7.37 0.61
N GLY A 38 -4.78 -6.23 -0.04
CA GLY A 38 -5.00 -6.07 -1.48
C GLY A 38 -4.15 -7.04 -2.33
N ARG A 39 -2.88 -7.25 -1.96
CA ARG A 39 -1.99 -8.22 -2.62
C ARG A 39 -2.47 -9.66 -2.45
N ALA A 40 -2.89 -10.03 -1.24
CA ALA A 40 -3.39 -11.36 -0.93
C ALA A 40 -4.66 -11.67 -1.72
N TYR A 41 -5.63 -10.75 -1.72
CA TYR A 41 -6.88 -10.91 -2.46
C TYR A 41 -6.65 -11.05 -3.96
N ARG A 42 -5.83 -10.17 -4.56
CA ARG A 42 -5.47 -10.26 -5.98
C ARG A 42 -4.80 -11.59 -6.32
N THR A 43 -3.85 -12.02 -5.50
CA THR A 43 -3.14 -13.29 -5.73
C THR A 43 -4.12 -14.45 -5.68
N ALA A 44 -5.00 -14.50 -4.67
CA ALA A 44 -6.00 -15.55 -4.54
C ALA A 44 -6.91 -15.66 -5.76
N MET A 45 -7.44 -14.54 -6.27
CA MET A 45 -8.36 -14.56 -7.42
C MET A 45 -7.65 -14.90 -8.74
N VAL A 46 -6.40 -14.47 -8.91
CA VAL A 46 -5.59 -14.88 -10.07
C VAL A 46 -5.26 -16.37 -10.01
N THR A 47 -4.90 -16.88 -8.82
CA THR A 47 -4.62 -18.31 -8.61
C THR A 47 -5.85 -19.17 -8.86
N GLU A 48 -7.04 -18.76 -8.41
CA GLU A 48 -8.30 -19.45 -8.71
C GLU A 48 -8.52 -19.58 -10.21
N LEU A 49 -8.41 -18.47 -10.95
CA LEU A 49 -8.59 -18.45 -12.40
C LEU A 49 -7.52 -19.27 -13.13
N TRP A 50 -6.27 -19.18 -12.69
CA TRP A 50 -5.16 -19.95 -13.23
C TRP A 50 -5.38 -21.46 -13.06
N ASN A 51 -5.82 -21.89 -11.89
CA ASN A 51 -6.04 -23.31 -11.60
C ASN A 51 -7.11 -23.92 -12.50
N THR A 52 -8.18 -23.19 -12.81
CA THR A 52 -9.21 -23.64 -13.77
C THR A 52 -8.62 -23.86 -15.16
N VAL A 53 -7.89 -22.86 -15.69
CA VAL A 53 -7.28 -22.97 -17.03
C VAL A 53 -6.20 -24.07 -17.07
N ALA A 54 -5.41 -24.20 -16.01
CA ALA A 54 -4.37 -25.23 -15.89
C ALA A 54 -4.94 -26.65 -15.82
N ALA A 55 -6.18 -26.82 -15.37
CA ALA A 55 -6.90 -28.09 -15.38
C ALA A 55 -7.47 -28.44 -16.78
N GLY A 56 -7.41 -27.51 -17.74
CA GLY A 56 -8.02 -27.68 -19.07
C GLY A 56 -9.49 -27.24 -19.14
N ASP A 57 -10.02 -26.66 -18.07
CA ASP A 57 -11.40 -26.22 -17.98
C ASP A 57 -11.59 -24.77 -18.48
N GLU A 58 -12.82 -24.44 -18.90
CA GLU A 58 -13.19 -23.07 -19.22
C GLU A 58 -13.51 -22.25 -17.96
N THR A 59 -13.01 -21.00 -17.92
CA THR A 59 -13.31 -20.09 -16.80
C THR A 59 -14.75 -19.61 -16.83
N THR A 60 -15.39 -19.50 -15.66
CA THR A 60 -16.73 -18.92 -15.54
C THR A 60 -16.74 -17.39 -15.72
N LEU A 61 -17.91 -16.81 -15.96
CA LEU A 61 -18.06 -15.34 -15.97
C LEU A 61 -17.73 -14.75 -14.59
N GLU A 62 -18.12 -15.42 -13.52
CA GLU A 62 -17.89 -14.98 -12.15
C GLU A 62 -16.39 -14.93 -11.80
N GLN A 63 -15.63 -15.98 -12.14
CA GLN A 63 -14.18 -16.00 -11.92
C GLN A 63 -13.48 -14.84 -12.64
N ARG A 64 -13.85 -14.59 -13.91
CA ARG A 64 -13.32 -13.47 -14.68
C ARG A 64 -13.69 -12.12 -14.07
N ALA A 65 -14.92 -11.97 -13.57
CA ALA A 65 -15.36 -10.75 -12.90
C ALA A 65 -14.58 -10.51 -11.59
N ARG A 66 -14.43 -11.53 -10.74
CA ARG A 66 -13.67 -11.46 -9.49
C ARG A 66 -12.19 -11.14 -9.72
N CYS A 67 -11.57 -11.76 -10.72
CA CYS A 67 -10.18 -11.46 -11.09
C CYS A 67 -9.98 -9.98 -11.47
N ARG A 68 -10.92 -9.39 -12.22
CA ARG A 68 -10.89 -7.96 -12.55
C ARG A 68 -11.11 -7.09 -11.31
N LEU A 69 -12.10 -7.42 -10.49
CA LEU A 69 -12.38 -6.69 -9.26
C LEU A 69 -11.18 -6.69 -8.30
N ALA A 70 -10.46 -7.81 -8.22
CA ALA A 70 -9.30 -7.92 -7.36
C ALA A 70 -8.13 -7.02 -7.78
N ALA A 71 -7.96 -6.77 -9.08
CA ALA A 71 -6.98 -5.81 -9.58
C ALA A 71 -7.34 -4.36 -9.18
N VAL A 72 -8.62 -4.00 -9.30
CA VAL A 72 -9.12 -2.67 -8.86
C VAL A 72 -8.95 -2.52 -7.36
N HIS A 73 -9.40 -3.49 -6.57
CA HIS A 73 -9.29 -3.46 -5.11
C HIS A 73 -7.84 -3.35 -4.64
N ALA A 74 -6.91 -4.12 -5.23
CA ALA A 74 -5.49 -4.01 -4.90
C ALA A 74 -4.91 -2.62 -5.21
N THR A 75 -5.43 -1.95 -6.24
CA THR A 75 -5.03 -0.58 -6.60
C THR A 75 -5.54 0.42 -5.57
N ASP A 76 -6.80 0.28 -5.14
CA ASP A 76 -7.37 1.11 -4.08
C ASP A 76 -6.64 0.93 -2.74
N CYS A 77 -6.32 -0.30 -2.36
CA CYS A 77 -5.51 -0.59 -1.17
C CYS A 77 -4.13 0.08 -1.27
N ALA A 78 -3.45 -0.02 -2.43
CA ALA A 78 -2.15 0.60 -2.61
C ALA A 78 -2.24 2.13 -2.48
N ARG A 79 -3.27 2.75 -3.07
CA ARG A 79 -3.52 4.19 -2.97
C ARG A 79 -3.78 4.61 -1.52
N GLU A 80 -4.62 3.88 -0.78
CA GLU A 80 -4.93 4.18 0.62
C GLU A 80 -3.70 4.02 1.53
N ALA A 81 -2.95 2.93 1.38
CA ALA A 81 -1.71 2.72 2.13
C ALA A 81 -0.71 3.86 1.88
N MET A 82 -0.59 4.29 0.64
CA MET A 82 0.32 5.37 0.25
C MET A 82 -0.12 6.74 0.79
N ASP A 83 -1.43 6.97 0.96
CA ASP A 83 -2.01 8.22 1.49
C ASP A 83 -1.64 8.41 2.96
N LEU A 84 -1.73 7.32 3.72
CA LEU A 84 -1.23 7.26 5.09
C LEU A 84 0.26 7.59 5.13
N MET A 85 1.07 6.97 4.26
CA MET A 85 2.52 7.21 4.24
C MET A 85 2.87 8.66 3.87
N TYR A 86 2.20 9.22 2.88
CA TYR A 86 2.44 10.56 2.38
C TYR A 86 2.10 11.62 3.44
N ARG A 87 0.92 11.53 4.09
CA ARG A 87 0.49 12.47 5.11
C ARG A 87 1.45 12.53 6.30
N HIS A 88 1.94 11.38 6.76
CA HIS A 88 2.81 11.32 7.93
C HIS A 88 4.26 11.76 7.68
N GLY A 89 4.71 11.86 6.42
CA GLY A 89 6.00 12.48 6.11
C GLY A 89 6.00 14.02 6.24
N GLY A 90 4.82 14.64 6.39
CA GLY A 90 4.65 16.08 6.60
C GLY A 90 5.20 16.93 5.45
N SER A 91 5.80 18.09 5.75
CA SER A 91 6.34 18.99 4.72
C SER A 91 7.51 18.42 3.91
N THR A 92 8.12 17.31 4.33
CA THR A 92 9.13 16.63 3.51
C THR A 92 8.48 15.84 2.38
N SER A 93 7.23 15.41 2.54
CA SER A 93 6.53 14.58 1.55
C SER A 93 6.29 15.29 0.23
N TYR A 94 6.05 16.61 0.21
CA TYR A 94 5.76 17.35 -1.03
C TYR A 94 7.01 17.82 -1.78
N ARG A 95 8.20 17.71 -1.16
CA ARG A 95 9.44 18.15 -1.80
C ARG A 95 9.72 17.31 -3.04
N ARG A 96 10.27 17.93 -4.08
CA ARG A 96 10.44 17.29 -5.40
C ARG A 96 11.36 16.09 -5.36
N GLU A 97 12.40 16.15 -4.52
CA GLU A 97 13.40 15.11 -4.28
C GLU A 97 12.91 13.97 -3.37
N SER A 98 11.72 14.11 -2.79
CA SER A 98 11.18 13.10 -1.88
C SER A 98 10.64 11.90 -2.65
N ARG A 99 11.10 10.69 -2.30
CA ARG A 99 10.50 9.43 -2.79
C ARG A 99 9.01 9.32 -2.45
N LEU A 100 8.54 9.98 -1.39
CA LEU A 100 7.11 10.04 -1.08
C LEU A 100 6.34 10.85 -2.12
N ALA A 101 6.90 11.97 -2.61
CA ALA A 101 6.30 12.76 -3.67
C ALA A 101 6.29 12.04 -5.01
N GLU A 102 7.33 11.25 -5.29
CA GLU A 102 7.46 10.46 -6.51
C GLU A 102 6.43 9.32 -6.53
N CYS A 103 6.33 8.52 -5.47
CA CYS A 103 5.37 7.42 -5.42
C CYS A 103 3.91 7.89 -5.37
N TRP A 104 3.64 9.06 -4.79
CA TRP A 104 2.28 9.62 -4.64
C TRP A 104 1.63 10.15 -5.93
N ARG A 105 2.44 10.50 -6.93
CA ARG A 105 1.97 11.03 -8.21
C ARG A 105 1.72 9.92 -9.22
#